data_AF-A0A821L4H9-F1
#
_entry.id   AF-A0A821L4H9-F1
#
_cell.length_a   1.000
_cell.length_b   1.000
_cell.length_c   1.000
_cell.angle_alpha   90.00
_cell.angle_beta   90.00
_cell.angle_gamma   90.00
#
_symmetry.space_group_name_H-M   'P 1'
#
loop_
_entity.id
_entity.type
_entity.pdbx_description
1 polymer ?
#
loop_
_entity_poly.entity_id
_entity_poly.type
_entity_poly.pdbx_seq_one_letter_code
_entity_poly.pdbx_strand_id
1 'polypeptide(L)'
;MRDMKVLHTIRDIPSNRDGLCALSSNDENPYLAYPGSTITGEVQIFDTNNLKPGIIISAHESTLAAMAFDMTGTRIATASNKETVIRIHSAIDGSRLFE
;
A
#
# COMPACT_ATOMS: atom_id res chain seq x y z
N MET A 1 5.99 24.89 -14.35
CA MET A 1 5.82 25.01 -12.89
C MET A 1 4.63 24.13 -12.53
N ARG A 2 4.80 23.11 -11.67
CA ARG A 2 3.66 22.31 -11.18
C ARG A 2 2.97 23.10 -10.05
N ASP A 3 1.65 23.16 -10.03
CA ASP A 3 0.87 23.83 -8.98
C ASP A 3 0.50 22.84 -7.86
N MET A 4 0.17 23.35 -6.66
CA MET A 4 -0.26 22.53 -5.52
C MET A 4 -1.77 22.27 -5.56
N LYS A 5 -2.29 21.88 -6.72
CA LYS A 5 -3.72 21.60 -6.90
C LYS A 5 -4.04 20.20 -6.39
N VAL A 6 -5.16 20.07 -5.67
CA VAL A 6 -5.70 18.76 -5.29
C VAL A 6 -6.15 18.02 -6.56
N LEU A 7 -5.50 16.90 -6.86
CA LEU A 7 -5.84 16.05 -8.01
C LEU A 7 -6.96 15.06 -7.68
N HIS A 8 -6.91 14.46 -6.48
CA HIS A 8 -7.84 13.44 -6.05
C HIS A 8 -7.98 13.43 -4.52
N THR A 9 -9.12 12.93 -4.04
CA THR A 9 -9.36 12.67 -2.62
C THR A 9 -9.94 11.27 -2.50
N ILE A 10 -9.18 10.36 -1.93
CA ILE A 10 -9.67 9.02 -1.61
C ILE A 10 -10.56 9.14 -0.38
N ARG A 11 -11.82 8.75 -0.51
CA ARG A 11 -12.84 8.81 0.55
C ARG A 11 -13.16 7.41 1.06
N ASP A 12 -13.85 7.34 2.20
CA ASP A 12 -14.37 6.10 2.76
C ASP A 12 -13.29 5.03 3.05
N ILE A 13 -12.06 5.47 3.33
CA ILE A 13 -10.98 4.57 3.75
C ILE A 13 -11.17 4.12 5.21
N PRO A 14 -10.70 2.92 5.57
CA PRO A 14 -10.68 2.48 6.96
C PRO A 14 -9.87 3.43 7.85
N SER A 15 -10.19 3.46 9.15
CA SER A 15 -9.50 4.30 10.12
C SER A 15 -8.00 3.98 10.18
N ASN A 16 -7.15 4.94 9.80
CA ASN A 16 -5.70 4.82 9.78
C ASN A 16 -5.06 5.66 10.90
N ARG A 17 -5.18 5.22 12.17
CA ARG A 17 -4.75 6.00 13.35
C ARG A 17 -3.23 6.21 13.42
N ASP A 18 -2.48 5.24 12.92
CA ASP A 18 -1.01 5.26 12.92
C ASP A 18 -0.44 6.01 11.70
N GLY A 19 -1.30 6.47 10.79
CA GLY A 19 -0.89 7.21 9.60
C GLY A 19 -0.07 6.39 8.61
N LEU A 20 -0.28 5.05 8.58
CA LEU A 20 0.46 4.16 7.70
C LEU A 20 0.12 4.44 6.24
N CYS A 21 1.13 4.78 5.46
CA CYS A 21 1.08 4.81 4.01
C CYS A 21 2.48 4.65 3.45
N ALA A 22 2.57 4.25 2.18
CA ALA A 22 3.81 4.30 1.42
C ALA A 22 3.52 4.82 0.02
N LEU A 23 4.38 5.70 -0.49
CA LEU A 23 4.31 6.20 -1.86
C LEU A 23 5.53 5.66 -2.61
N SER A 24 5.30 5.05 -3.77
CA SER A 24 6.38 4.67 -4.67
C SER A 24 7.08 5.91 -5.19
N SER A 25 8.42 5.90 -5.17
CA SER A 25 9.25 6.95 -5.76
C SER A 25 9.49 6.76 -7.26
N ASN A 26 8.88 5.74 -7.87
CA ASN A 26 9.07 5.39 -9.27
C ASN A 26 7.93 5.95 -10.14
N ASP A 27 8.28 6.71 -11.18
CA ASP A 27 7.29 7.35 -12.07
C ASP A 27 6.58 6.35 -13.01
N GLU A 28 7.19 5.20 -13.30
CA GLU A 28 6.58 4.12 -14.12
C GLU A 28 5.62 3.26 -13.28
N ASN A 29 5.88 3.16 -11.98
CA ASN A 29 5.02 2.47 -11.00
C ASN A 29 4.60 3.41 -9.86
N PRO A 30 3.80 4.46 -10.13
CA PRO A 30 3.49 5.49 -9.14
C PRO A 30 2.29 5.07 -8.31
N TYR A 31 2.55 4.15 -7.38
CA TYR A 31 1.56 3.59 -6.49
C TYR A 31 1.57 4.23 -5.11
N LEU A 32 0.39 4.40 -4.53
CA LEU A 32 0.17 4.70 -3.13
C LEU A 32 -0.37 3.45 -2.44
N ALA A 33 0.25 3.03 -1.35
CA ALA A 33 -0.21 1.95 -0.49
C ALA A 33 -0.77 2.51 0.82
N TYR A 34 -1.87 1.95 1.29
CA TYR A 34 -2.46 2.26 2.60
C TYR A 34 -3.28 1.06 3.13
N PRO A 35 -3.60 1.01 4.44
CA PRO A 35 -4.42 -0.07 5.00
C PRO A 35 -5.83 -0.15 4.40
N GLY A 36 -6.20 -1.34 3.92
CA GLY A 36 -7.54 -1.68 3.41
C GLY A 36 -8.51 -2.17 4.49
N SER A 37 -8.02 -2.44 5.71
CA SER A 37 -8.81 -2.96 6.83
C SER A 37 -8.32 -2.40 8.18
N THR A 38 -9.21 -2.39 9.17
CA THR A 38 -8.89 -2.06 10.58
C THR A 38 -8.68 -3.29 11.46
N ILE A 39 -8.88 -4.49 10.91
CA ILE A 39 -8.87 -5.76 11.66
C ILE A 39 -7.78 -6.68 11.12
N THR A 40 -7.69 -6.78 9.78
CA THR A 40 -6.75 -7.62 9.04
C THR A 40 -5.64 -6.78 8.41
N GLY A 41 -4.58 -7.45 7.96
CA GLY A 41 -3.43 -6.80 7.34
C GLY A 41 -3.61 -6.62 5.84
N GLU A 42 -4.69 -5.96 5.43
CA GLU A 42 -4.96 -5.67 4.03
C GLU A 42 -4.24 -4.39 3.57
N VAL A 43 -3.60 -4.45 2.41
CA VAL A 43 -2.99 -3.29 1.76
C VAL A 43 -3.76 -2.96 0.49
N GLN A 44 -4.30 -1.75 0.41
CA GLN A 44 -4.82 -1.20 -0.83
C GLN A 44 -3.67 -0.54 -1.61
N ILE A 45 -3.46 -0.96 -2.85
CA ILE A 45 -2.59 -0.30 -3.82
C ILE A 45 -3.47 0.60 -4.68
N PHE A 46 -3.13 1.88 -4.77
CA PHE A 46 -3.83 2.90 -5.54
C PHE A 46 -2.90 3.47 -6.60
N ASP A 47 -3.39 3.55 -7.84
CA ASP A 47 -2.66 4.08 -8.98
C ASP A 47 -2.80 5.60 -8.98
N THR A 48 -1.70 6.32 -8.71
CA THR A 48 -1.70 7.78 -8.62
C THR A 48 -1.59 8.48 -9.97
N ASN A 49 -1.23 7.77 -11.05
CA ASN A 49 -1.28 8.31 -12.40
C ASN A 49 -2.71 8.30 -12.94
N ASN A 50 -3.40 7.17 -12.78
CA ASN A 50 -4.78 6.99 -13.27
C ASN A 50 -5.85 7.38 -12.24
N LEU A 51 -5.45 7.73 -11.01
CA LEU A 51 -6.31 8.16 -9.91
C LEU A 51 -7.44 7.16 -9.60
N LYS A 52 -7.09 5.86 -9.57
CA LYS A 52 -8.04 4.78 -9.37
C LYS A 52 -7.52 3.74 -8.38
N PRO A 53 -8.40 3.07 -7.62
CA PRO A 53 -8.01 1.92 -6.83
C PRO A 53 -7.47 0.83 -7.75
N GLY A 54 -6.35 0.24 -7.36
CA GLY A 54 -5.75 -0.92 -7.99
C GLY A 54 -6.12 -2.18 -7.20
N ILE A 55 -5.10 -2.94 -6.82
CA ILE A 55 -5.25 -4.24 -6.16
C ILE A 55 -5.38 -4.10 -4.63
N ILE A 56 -6.01 -5.09 -4.02
CA ILE A 56 -6.01 -5.30 -2.56
C ILE A 56 -5.16 -6.54 -2.28
N ILE A 57 -4.23 -6.43 -1.34
CA ILE A 57 -3.33 -7.50 -0.92
C ILE A 57 -3.71 -7.90 0.50
N SER A 58 -4.18 -9.12 0.69
CA SER A 58 -4.41 -9.71 2.02
C SER A 58 -3.09 -10.21 2.60
N ALA A 59 -2.30 -9.31 3.18
CA ALA A 59 -0.93 -9.60 3.57
C ALA A 59 -0.80 -10.29 4.93
N HIS A 60 -1.67 -10.00 5.91
CA HIS A 60 -1.60 -10.60 7.25
C HIS A 60 -3.01 -10.81 7.84
N GLU A 61 -3.13 -11.70 8.83
CA GLU A 61 -4.39 -11.93 9.57
C GLU A 61 -4.63 -10.90 10.68
N SER A 62 -3.67 -10.01 10.91
CA SER A 62 -3.75 -8.92 11.89
C SER A 62 -3.34 -7.58 11.30
N THR A 63 -3.67 -6.48 11.98
CA THR A 63 -3.42 -5.12 11.51
C THR A 63 -1.96 -4.88 11.16
N LEU A 64 -1.76 -4.10 10.10
CA LEU A 64 -0.43 -3.71 9.62
C LEU A 64 0.29 -2.84 10.66
N ALA A 65 1.59 -3.08 10.78
CA ALA A 65 2.51 -2.28 11.59
C ALA A 65 3.42 -1.41 10.72
N ALA A 66 3.78 -1.91 9.52
CA ALA A 66 4.67 -1.22 8.60
C ALA A 66 4.43 -1.67 7.16
N MET A 67 4.71 -0.78 6.21
CA MET A 67 4.76 -1.08 4.78
C MET A 67 5.77 -0.19 4.07
N ALA A 68 6.43 -0.72 3.03
CA ALA A 68 7.35 0.05 2.21
C ALA A 68 7.45 -0.53 0.79
N PHE A 69 7.43 0.34 -0.21
CA PHE A 69 7.77 -0.05 -1.59
C PHE A 69 9.27 -0.21 -1.76
N ASP A 70 9.67 -1.05 -2.70
CA ASP A 70 11.03 -1.01 -3.24
C ASP A 70 11.24 0.20 -4.17
N MET A 71 12.50 0.43 -4.57
CA MET A 71 12.87 1.57 -5.43
C MET A 71 12.22 1.53 -6.82
N THR A 72 11.78 0.36 -7.26
CA THR A 72 11.14 0.17 -8.57
C THR A 72 9.63 0.35 -8.51
N GLY A 73 9.04 0.37 -7.32
CA GLY A 73 7.59 0.35 -7.11
C GLY A 73 6.93 -0.98 -7.47
N THR A 74 7.69 -2.03 -7.79
CA THR A 74 7.14 -3.32 -8.22
C THR A 74 6.88 -4.27 -7.07
N ARG A 75 7.46 -4.01 -5.90
CA ARG A 75 7.30 -4.84 -4.70
C ARG A 75 6.96 -3.99 -3.49
N ILE A 76 6.20 -4.58 -2.57
CA ILE A 76 5.89 -4.00 -1.28
C ILE A 76 6.19 -5.00 -0.16
N ALA A 77 6.96 -4.54 0.83
CA ALA A 77 7.20 -5.25 2.07
C ALA A 77 6.14 -4.85 3.10
N THR A 78 5.62 -5.82 3.85
CA THR A 78 4.61 -5.60 4.89
C THR A 78 4.97 -6.35 6.16
N ALA A 79 4.61 -5.77 7.32
CA ALA A 79 4.68 -6.42 8.61
C ALA A 79 3.38 -6.14 9.40
N SER A 80 3.01 -7.04 10.32
CA SER A 80 1.85 -6.87 11.19
C SER A 80 2.24 -6.68 12.66
N ASN A 81 1.27 -6.28 13.48
CA ASN A 81 1.49 -6.07 14.92
C ASN A 81 1.56 -7.37 15.74
N LYS A 82 1.14 -8.51 15.18
CA LYS A 82 1.09 -9.78 15.93
C LYS A 82 1.99 -10.86 15.34
N GLU A 83 2.14 -10.90 14.02
CA GLU A 83 2.96 -11.91 13.36
C GLU A 83 4.42 -11.45 13.35
N THR A 84 5.35 -12.40 13.42
CA THR A 84 6.80 -12.13 13.40
C THR A 84 7.40 -12.10 11.99
N VAL A 85 6.55 -12.15 10.97
CA VAL A 85 6.92 -12.42 9.59
C VAL A 85 6.79 -11.15 8.76
N ILE A 86 7.78 -10.91 7.90
CA ILE A 86 7.74 -9.84 6.90
C ILE A 86 7.43 -10.49 5.56
N ARG A 87 6.36 -10.05 4.91
CA ARG A 87 5.99 -10.58 3.60
C ARG A 87 6.32 -9.59 2.51
N ILE A 88 6.74 -10.12 1.36
CA ILE A 88 6.96 -9.33 0.15
C ILE A 88 5.92 -9.73 -0.87
N HIS A 89 5.17 -8.75 -1.37
CA HIS A 89 4.19 -8.94 -2.43
C HIS A 89 4.57 -8.15 -3.68
N SER A 90 4.15 -8.62 -4.84
CA SER A 90 4.13 -7.85 -6.07
C SER A 90 3.08 -6.76 -5.98
N ALA A 91 3.48 -5.52 -6.23
CA ALA A 91 2.58 -4.37 -6.30
C ALA A 91 1.78 -4.31 -7.61
N ILE A 92 2.14 -5.16 -8.59
CA ILE A 92 1.53 -5.18 -9.92
C ILE A 92 0.29 -6.08 -9.93
N ASP A 93 0.39 -7.27 -9.33
CA ASP A 93 -0.66 -8.30 -9.37
C ASP A 93 -1.04 -8.85 -7.99
N GLY A 94 -0.37 -8.43 -6.93
CA GLY A 94 -0.67 -8.83 -5.55
C GLY A 94 -0.12 -10.20 -5.15
N SER A 95 0.62 -10.87 -6.04
CA SER A 95 1.21 -12.18 -5.74
C SER A 95 2.21 -12.11 -4.58
N ARG A 96 2.16 -13.09 -3.67
CA ARG A 96 3.17 -13.22 -2.60
C ARG A 96 4.45 -13.80 -3.17
N LEU A 97 5.55 -13.06 -3.01
CA LEU A 97 6.87 -13.41 -3.53
C LEU A 97 7.74 -14.08 -2.46
N PHE A 98 7.69 -13.59 -1.22
CA PHE A 98 8.52 -14.06 -0.10
C PHE A 98 7.77 -14.00 1.25
N GLU A 99 8.19 -14.85 2.18
CA GLU A 99 7.73 -14.94 3.58
C GLU A 99 8.91 -15.25 4.51
#